data_AF-A0A8N5I1N2-F1
#
_entry.id   AF-A0A8N5I1N2-F1
#
_cell.length_a   1.000
_cell.length_b   1.000
_cell.length_c   1.000
_cell.angle_alpha   90.00
_cell.angle_beta   90.00
_cell.angle_gamma   90.00
#
_symmetry.space_group_name_H-M   'P 1'
#
loop_
_entity.id
_entity.type
_entity.pdbx_description
1 polymer ?
#
loop_
_entity_poly.entity_id
_entity_poly.type
_entity_poly.pdbx_seq_one_letter_code
_entity_poly.pdbx_strand_id
1 'polypeptide(L)'
;MAQKWKRCWVVLKGHTLYWYNHPNDERAAGLINVATYNLESTREQKKKYVFQLCHQTYKPFVFAAETLADLSMWVSRLVTAKTKHTLAQQAVPDKEEDCYSETEAEDPDDETPRHGSDPAWKRL
;
A
#
# COMPACT_ATOMS: atom_id res chain seq x y z
N MET A 1 -17.15 -25.64 22.29
CA MET A 1 -15.76 -25.82 22.78
C MET A 1 -15.13 -24.44 22.91
N ALA A 2 -14.50 -24.12 24.05
CA ALA A 2 -13.90 -22.80 24.25
C ALA A 2 -12.61 -22.68 23.42
N GLN A 3 -12.50 -21.60 22.63
CA GLN A 3 -11.30 -21.31 21.85
C GLN A 3 -10.16 -20.96 22.81
N LYS A 4 -9.12 -21.79 22.87
CA LYS A 4 -7.98 -21.60 23.79
C LYS A 4 -7.07 -20.51 23.25
N TRP A 5 -7.08 -19.35 23.89
CA TRP A 5 -6.18 -18.25 23.57
C TRP A 5 -4.77 -18.53 24.11
N LYS A 6 -3.76 -18.26 23.28
CA LYS A 6 -2.35 -18.30 23.67
C LYS A 6 -1.71 -16.94 23.40
N ARG A 7 -1.00 -16.39 24.39
CA ARG A 7 -0.17 -15.20 24.19
C ARG A 7 1.09 -15.64 23.43
N CYS A 8 1.44 -14.90 22.38
CA CYS A 8 2.63 -15.16 21.56
C CYS A 8 3.28 -13.83 21.19
N TRP A 9 4.57 -13.88 20.89
CA TRP A 9 5.28 -12.73 20.35
C TRP A 9 5.16 -12.74 18.84
N VAL A 10 4.65 -11.65 18.25
CA VAL A 10 4.32 -11.59 16.82
C VAL A 10 5.12 -10.48 16.15
N VAL A 11 5.71 -10.80 15.00
CA VAL A 11 6.56 -9.88 14.22
C VAL A 11 6.12 -9.90 12.76
N LEU A 12 5.87 -8.72 12.18
CA LEU A 12 5.61 -8.57 10.74
C LEU A 12 6.91 -8.16 10.03
N LYS A 13 7.38 -8.97 9.09
CA LYS A 13 8.52 -8.64 8.21
C LYS A 13 8.07 -8.70 6.76
N GLY A 14 8.07 -7.56 6.07
CA GLY A 14 7.50 -7.44 4.74
C GLY A 14 6.01 -7.83 4.74
N HIS A 15 5.65 -8.84 3.96
CA HIS A 15 4.30 -9.41 3.88
C HIS A 15 4.18 -10.76 4.62
N THR A 16 5.12 -11.11 5.49
CA THR A 16 5.07 -12.35 6.27
C THR A 16 4.97 -12.04 7.76
N LEU A 17 3.98 -12.64 8.41
CA LEU A 17 3.77 -12.55 9.85
C LEU A 17 4.36 -13.79 10.52
N TYR A 18 5.23 -13.58 11.50
CA TYR A 18 5.90 -14.62 12.27
C TYR A 18 5.40 -14.59 13.71
N TRP A 19 5.28 -15.77 14.34
CA TRP A 19 5.04 -15.84 15.78
C TRP A 19 6.03 -16.76 16.47
N TYR A 20 6.34 -16.40 17.72
CA TYR A 20 7.32 -17.06 18.57
C TYR A 20 6.66 -17.44 19.90
N ASN A 21 7.17 -18.48 20.55
CA ASN A 21 6.69 -18.86 21.87
C ASN A 21 7.25 -17.91 22.93
N HIS A 22 8.52 -17.52 22.77
CA HIS A 22 9.21 -16.56 23.62
C HIS A 22 9.92 -15.48 22.78
N PRO A 23 10.12 -14.26 23.35
CA PRO A 23 10.82 -13.18 22.64
C PRO A 23 12.27 -13.51 22.26
N ASN A 24 12.92 -14.42 23.00
CA ASN A 24 14.32 -14.80 22.80
C ASN A 24 14.48 -16.01 21.87
N ASP A 25 13.38 -16.53 21.30
CA ASP A 25 13.45 -17.68 20.39
C ASP A 25 14.14 -17.28 19.07
N GLU A 26 15.19 -17.99 18.69
CA GLU A 26 15.89 -17.75 17.40
C GLU A 26 15.03 -18.10 16.19
N ARG A 27 14.09 -19.04 16.35
CA ARG A 27 13.24 -19.57 15.27
C ARG A 27 11.78 -19.29 15.56
N ALA A 28 11.04 -18.89 14.52
CA ALA A 28 9.60 -18.72 14.62
C ALA A 28 8.93 -20.09 14.83
N ALA A 29 7.96 -20.13 15.74
CA ALA A 29 7.08 -21.29 15.91
C ALA A 29 6.17 -21.49 14.69
N GLY A 30 5.96 -20.44 13.91
CA GLY A 30 5.39 -20.53 12.57
C GLY A 30 5.29 -19.17 11.90
N LEU A 31 4.81 -19.19 10.65
CA LEU A 31 4.63 -18.01 9.82
C LEU A 31 3.40 -18.13 8.94
N ILE A 32 2.88 -16.99 8.49
CA ILE A 32 1.86 -16.89 7.44
C ILE A 32 2.20 -15.74 6.48
N ASN A 33 1.95 -15.96 5.19
CA ASN A 33 2.01 -14.89 4.20
C ASN A 33 0.70 -14.08 4.28
N VAL A 34 0.76 -12.84 4.75
CA VAL A 34 -0.46 -12.02 4.93
C VAL A 34 -1.02 -11.51 3.60
N ALA A 35 -0.22 -11.48 2.53
CA ALA A 35 -0.68 -11.07 1.20
C ALA A 35 -1.75 -12.00 0.65
N THR A 36 -1.70 -13.29 1.00
CA THR A 36 -2.67 -14.29 0.52
C THR A 36 -3.94 -14.36 1.37
N TYR A 37 -3.99 -13.71 2.53
CA TYR A 37 -5.13 -13.76 3.46
C TYR A 37 -5.94 -12.46 3.42
N ASN A 38 -7.24 -12.54 3.68
CA ASN A 38 -8.13 -11.39 3.85
C ASN A 38 -8.21 -10.97 5.32
N LEU A 39 -8.12 -9.66 5.56
CA LEU A 39 -8.23 -9.09 6.89
C LEU A 39 -9.69 -8.72 7.17
N GLU A 40 -10.24 -9.28 8.25
CA GLU A 40 -11.63 -9.09 8.63
C GLU A 40 -11.77 -8.74 10.11
N SER A 41 -12.85 -8.02 10.43
CA SER A 41 -13.28 -7.81 11.81
C SER A 41 -14.25 -8.92 12.23
N THR A 42 -14.14 -9.35 13.49
CA THR A 42 -15.03 -10.37 14.05
C THR A 42 -15.89 -9.75 15.14
N ARG A 43 -17.22 -9.89 15.02
CA ARG A 43 -18.19 -9.22 15.90
C ARG A 43 -18.56 -10.04 17.14
N GLU A 44 -18.36 -11.35 17.11
CA GLU A 44 -18.91 -12.29 18.09
C GLU A 44 -17.89 -12.77 19.15
N GLN A 45 -16.75 -12.09 19.26
CA GLN A 45 -15.69 -12.52 20.16
C GLN A 45 -15.87 -11.94 21.56
N LYS A 46 -15.77 -12.80 22.58
CA LYS A 46 -15.79 -12.39 24.00
C LYS A 46 -14.60 -11.51 24.38
N LYS A 47 -13.51 -11.57 23.60
CA LYS A 47 -12.34 -10.70 23.78
C LYS A 47 -12.55 -9.38 23.04
N LYS A 48 -12.03 -8.30 23.61
CA LYS A 48 -11.94 -7.01 22.94
C LYS A 48 -10.76 -7.01 21.95
N TYR A 49 -10.81 -6.08 21.00
CA TYR A 49 -9.74 -5.76 20.07
C TYR A 49 -9.30 -6.93 19.18
N VAL A 50 -10.28 -7.65 18.63
CA VAL A 50 -10.05 -8.86 17.85
C VAL A 50 -10.12 -8.58 16.36
N PHE A 51 -9.19 -9.16 15.61
CA PHE A 51 -9.16 -9.20 14.16
C PHE A 51 -8.84 -10.62 13.68
N GLN A 52 -9.20 -10.94 12.45
CA GLN A 52 -8.91 -12.24 11.86
C GLN A 52 -8.32 -12.13 10.47
N LEU A 53 -7.44 -13.08 10.15
CA LEU A 53 -6.93 -13.34 8.82
C LEU A 53 -7.59 -14.60 8.27
N CYS A 54 -8.41 -14.45 7.23
CA CYS A 54 -9.18 -15.51 6.60
C CYS A 54 -8.58 -15.90 5.24
N HIS A 55 -8.70 -17.17 4.88
CA HIS A 55 -8.33 -17.68 3.56
C HIS A 55 -9.44 -18.61 3.07
N GLN A 56 -9.66 -18.66 1.76
CA GLN A 56 -10.69 -19.52 1.18
C GLN A 56 -10.41 -21.01 1.43
N THR A 57 -9.13 -21.40 1.34
CA THR A 57 -8.66 -22.79 1.44
C THR A 57 -8.02 -23.14 2.79
N TYR A 58 -7.42 -22.17 3.48
CA TYR A 58 -6.60 -22.43 4.66
C TYR A 58 -7.31 -21.98 5.93
N LYS A 59 -6.91 -22.56 7.06
CA LYS A 59 -7.48 -22.23 8.36
C LYS A 59 -7.35 -20.73 8.68
N PRO A 60 -8.40 -20.07 9.22
CA PRO A 60 -8.31 -18.70 9.65
C PRO A 60 -7.47 -18.55 10.92
N PHE A 61 -6.81 -17.40 11.06
CA PHE A 61 -6.04 -17.02 12.24
C PHE A 61 -6.72 -15.85 12.94
N VAL A 62 -7.05 -16.03 14.21
CA VAL A 62 -7.75 -15.02 15.02
C VAL A 62 -6.79 -14.45 16.05
N PHE A 63 -6.67 -13.13 16.08
CA PHE A 63 -5.75 -12.40 16.95
C PHE A 63 -6.52 -11.41 17.82
N ALA A 64 -6.15 -11.33 19.10
CA ALA A 64 -6.68 -10.32 20.01
C ALA A 64 -5.51 -9.44 20.46
N ALA A 65 -5.60 -8.15 20.16
CA ALA A 65 -4.64 -7.16 20.62
C ALA A 65 -4.89 -6.78 22.10
N GLU A 66 -3.88 -6.23 22.76
CA GLU A 66 -3.98 -5.82 24.17
C GLU A 66 -4.77 -4.51 24.31
N THR A 67 -4.63 -3.61 23.34
CA THR A 67 -5.30 -2.31 23.32
C THR A 67 -5.95 -2.01 21.96
N LEU A 68 -6.82 -1.00 21.94
CA LEU A 68 -7.39 -0.47 20.69
C LEU A 68 -6.29 0.13 19.79
N ALA A 69 -5.28 0.76 20.39
CA ALA A 69 -4.15 1.34 19.65
C ALA A 69 -3.35 0.24 18.94
N ASP A 70 -3.09 -0.87 19.64
CA ASP A 70 -2.41 -2.02 19.05
C ASP A 70 -3.22 -2.65 17.92
N LEU A 71 -4.54 -2.82 18.10
CA LEU A 71 -5.42 -3.30 17.02
C LEU A 71 -5.30 -2.41 15.79
N SER A 72 -5.48 -1.10 15.96
CA SER A 72 -5.42 -0.14 14.86
C SER A 72 -4.06 -0.16 14.17
N MET A 73 -2.98 -0.24 14.94
CA MET A 73 -1.60 -0.36 14.44
C MET A 73 -1.43 -1.65 13.62
N TRP A 74 -1.84 -2.80 14.16
CA TRP A 74 -1.76 -4.08 13.46
C TRP A 74 -2.55 -4.08 12.14
N VAL A 75 -3.80 -3.62 12.16
CA VAL A 75 -4.65 -3.53 10.97
C VAL A 75 -4.00 -2.65 9.90
N SER A 76 -3.54 -1.44 10.26
CA SER A 76 -2.89 -0.52 9.34
C SER A 76 -1.63 -1.12 8.71
N ARG A 77 -0.78 -1.76 9.52
CA ARG A 77 0.47 -2.39 9.05
C ARG A 77 0.22 -3.59 8.14
N LEU A 78 -0.77 -4.42 8.47
CA LEU A 78 -1.16 -5.58 7.64
C LEU A 78 -1.72 -5.15 6.29
N VAL A 79 -2.61 -4.14 6.25
CA VAL A 79 -3.13 -3.58 4.99
C VAL A 79 -1.99 -3.04 4.14
N THR A 80 -1.10 -2.23 4.74
CA THR A 80 0.07 -1.68 4.04
C THR A 80 0.96 -2.78 3.47
N ALA A 81 1.22 -3.84 4.23
CA ALA A 81 2.03 -4.96 3.78
C ALA A 81 1.40 -5.70 2.59
N LYS A 82 0.08 -5.91 2.60
CA LYS A 82 -0.65 -6.50 1.47
C LYS A 82 -0.54 -5.63 0.22
N THR A 83 -0.85 -4.34 0.32
CA THR A 83 -0.85 -3.43 -0.82
C THR A 83 0.53 -3.33 -1.47
N LYS A 84 1.59 -3.21 -0.66
CA LYS A 84 2.97 -3.18 -1.17
C LYS A 84 3.34 -4.45 -1.94
N HIS A 85 2.91 -5.61 -1.46
CA HIS A 85 3.14 -6.88 -2.18
C HIS A 85 2.45 -6.90 -3.53
N THR A 86 1.17 -6.48 -3.61
CA THR A 86 0.43 -6.42 -4.87
C THR A 86 1.08 -5.46 -5.87
N LEU A 87 1.48 -4.26 -5.45
CA LEU A 87 2.14 -3.29 -6.32
C LEU A 87 3.49 -3.80 -6.84
N ALA A 88 4.28 -4.46 -5.99
CA ALA A 88 5.55 -5.05 -6.40
C ALA A 88 5.36 -6.19 -7.42
N GLN A 89 4.24 -6.90 -7.40
CA GLN A 89 3.91 -7.92 -8.41
C GLN A 89 3.35 -7.32 -9.72
N GLN A 90 2.77 -6.12 -9.68
CA GLN A 90 2.25 -5.42 -10.86
C GLN A 90 3.29 -4.58 -11.60
N ALA A 91 4.40 -4.25 -10.96
CA ALA A 91 5.54 -3.58 -11.60
C ALA A 91 6.28 -4.53 -12.55
N VAL A 92 5.63 -4.90 -13.65
CA VAL A 92 6.34 -5.26 -14.89
C VAL A 92 7.02 -3.97 -15.36
N PRO A 93 8.32 -3.97 -15.73
CA PRO A 93 8.98 -2.78 -16.22
C PRO A 93 8.43 -2.51 -17.63
N ASP A 94 7.38 -1.70 -17.70
CA ASP A 94 6.89 -1.14 -18.95
C ASP A 94 7.96 -0.21 -19.50
N LYS A 95 8.33 -0.44 -20.75
CA LYS A 95 9.46 0.20 -21.41
C LYS A 95 9.22 1.70 -21.51
N GLU A 96 10.28 2.44 -21.23
CA GLU A 96 10.42 3.89 -21.22
C GLU A 96 10.30 4.59 -22.59
N GLU A 97 9.36 4.20 -23.47
CA GLU A 97 9.43 4.63 -24.89
C GLU A 97 8.35 5.60 -25.41
N ASP A 98 7.37 6.06 -24.62
CA ASP A 98 6.24 6.83 -25.19
C ASP A 98 6.01 8.24 -24.60
N CYS A 99 7.08 8.99 -24.28
CA CYS A 99 6.96 10.41 -23.89
C CYS A 99 7.96 11.31 -24.62
N TYR A 100 8.04 11.17 -25.95
CA TYR A 100 8.65 12.17 -26.83
C TYR A 100 7.53 12.86 -27.61
N SER A 101 6.98 13.94 -27.05
CA SER A 101 6.17 14.88 -27.84
C SER A 101 7.13 15.83 -28.54
N GLU A 102 7.38 15.60 -29.82
CA GLU A 102 8.05 16.53 -30.72
C GLU A 102 7.27 17.84 -30.77
N THR A 103 7.83 18.93 -30.26
CA THR A 103 7.31 20.28 -30.53
C THR A 103 7.95 20.74 -31.84
N GLU A 104 7.33 20.44 -32.98
CA GLU A 104 7.71 21.05 -34.25
C GLU A 104 7.35 22.55 -34.19
N ALA A 105 8.37 23.40 -34.31
CA ALA A 105 8.18 24.83 -34.53
C ALA A 105 8.00 25.05 -36.03
N GLU A 106 6.76 25.19 -36.49
CA GLU A 106 6.47 25.68 -37.84
C GLU A 106 6.13 27.18 -37.75
N ASP A 107 7.06 28.01 -38.20
CA ASP A 107 6.81 29.39 -38.62
C ASP A 107 6.65 29.38 -40.15
N PRO A 108 5.47 29.77 -40.67
CA PRO A 108 5.47 30.54 -41.90
C PRO A 108 4.49 31.72 -41.87
N ASP A 109 5.05 32.91 -42.13
CA ASP A 109 4.44 34.14 -42.67
C ASP A 109 3.17 33.91 -43.53
N ASP A 110 2.11 34.68 -43.27
CA ASP A 110 1.25 35.20 -44.35
C ASP A 110 0.54 36.52 -43.97
N GLU A 111 0.43 37.39 -44.97
CA GLU A 111 0.12 38.82 -44.98
C GLU A 111 -1.10 39.30 -44.15
N THR A 112 -0.96 40.49 -43.57
CA THR A 112 -2.11 41.39 -43.34
C THR A 112 -1.81 42.81 -43.81
N PRO A 113 -2.55 43.37 -44.78
CA PRO A 113 -2.40 44.75 -45.19
C PRO A 113 -3.36 45.62 -44.36
N ARG A 114 -2.87 46.76 -43.85
CA ARG A 114 -3.51 48.09 -44.01
C ARG A 114 -2.96 49.16 -43.07
N HIS A 115 -2.74 50.29 -43.73
CA HIS A 115 -3.07 51.64 -43.27
C HIS A 115 -2.11 52.31 -42.29
N GLY A 116 -1.48 53.36 -42.81
CA GLY A 116 -0.51 54.16 -42.08
C GLY A 116 -1.11 54.97 -40.94
N SER A 117 -0.19 55.40 -40.08
CA SER A 117 0.03 56.77 -39.62
C SER A 117 1.12 56.69 -38.56
N ASP A 118 2.28 57.30 -38.81
CA ASP A 118 3.25 57.62 -37.76
C ASP A 118 2.56 58.44 -36.65
N PRO A 119 2.93 58.21 -35.38
CA PRO A 119 3.80 59.20 -34.79
C PRO A 119 4.97 58.61 -34.00
N ALA A 120 6.13 59.24 -34.23
CA ALA A 120 7.36 59.09 -33.50
C ALA A 120 7.23 59.50 -32.04
N TRP A 121 7.64 58.64 -31.10
CA TRP A 121 8.22 59.09 -29.83
C TRP A 121 9.19 58.07 -29.25
N LYS A 122 10.49 58.32 -29.45
CA LYS A 122 11.58 57.97 -28.52
C LYS A 122 12.38 59.26 -28.31
N ARG A 123 12.21 59.87 -27.14
CA ARG A 123 13.18 59.89 -26.02
C ARG A 123 14.45 60.70 -26.34
N LEU A 124 14.56 61.86 -25.71
CA LEU A 124 15.71 62.18 -24.86
C LEU A 124 15.20 62.28 -23.42
#